data_AF-A0A2E6LUK6-F1
#
_entry.id   AF-A0A2E6LUK6-F1
#
_cell.length_a   1.000
_cell.length_b   1.000
_cell.length_c   1.000
_cell.angle_alpha   90.00
_cell.angle_beta   90.00
_cell.angle_gamma   90.00
#
_symmetry.space_group_name_H-M   'P 1'
#
loop_
_entity.id
_entity.type
_entity.pdbx_description
1 polymer ?
#
loop_
_entity_poly.entity_id
_entity_poly.type
_entity_poly.pdbx_seq_one_letter_code
_entity_poly.pdbx_strand_id
1 'polypeptide(L)'
;MFSDVLGKPVKIQGQDVIILPDIVGAVPVTEQHEYVEIAKASNTCAAIQIREGDIEIVRQHYPRLPVYGLWQVLVASGVVSFSDKLQVVPVNEMDGYYVHADVGRIVYSGNYDAGFFAADTEFRLNHAKVLSPEISDLKLPKRPAMLAREILKGRRQIYRQLGLKNAIAIAVVAVIGFAIDLVLQGYSEAEYNTLAEKDKALDSLNKKFSELSKHRLVKTPDQSTEVSRLAVVMHDLSQLKFEGAIQFNARQLKLTGASDENPALYYDFIQSDIKPDGEWDITLNLR
;
A
#
# COMPACT_ATOMS: atom_id res chain seq x y z
N MET A 1 -33.67 50.52 22.64
CA MET A 1 -33.38 50.19 21.22
C MET A 1 -32.42 49.01 21.15
N PHE A 2 -32.37 48.27 20.05
CA PHE A 2 -31.44 47.13 19.90
C PHE A 2 -29.95 47.53 20.03
N SER A 3 -29.63 48.79 19.75
CA SER A 3 -28.32 49.40 19.99
C SER A 3 -27.90 49.44 21.46
N ASP A 4 -28.84 49.50 22.42
CA ASP A 4 -28.53 49.58 23.85
C ASP A 4 -27.84 48.33 24.41
N VAL A 5 -27.99 47.23 23.68
CA VAL A 5 -27.49 45.90 24.03
C VAL A 5 -26.10 45.61 23.44
N LEU A 6 -25.59 46.48 22.57
CA LEU A 6 -24.24 46.37 22.03
C LEU A 6 -23.19 46.53 23.12
N GLY A 7 -22.17 45.68 23.11
CA GLY A 7 -21.08 45.66 24.09
C GLY A 7 -21.47 45.19 25.49
N LYS A 8 -22.72 44.76 25.71
CA LYS A 8 -23.22 44.27 27.00
C LYS A 8 -23.69 42.82 26.91
N PRO A 9 -23.70 42.07 28.03
CA PRO A 9 -24.31 40.75 28.07
C PRO A 9 -25.81 40.80 27.73
N VAL A 10 -26.22 39.99 26.76
CA VAL A 10 -27.61 39.80 26.36
C VAL A 10 -27.94 38.32 26.29
N LYS A 11 -29.17 37.96 26.66
CA LYS A 11 -29.65 36.59 26.56
C LYS A 11 -30.37 36.37 25.23
N ILE A 12 -29.79 35.55 24.36
CA ILE A 12 -30.36 35.16 23.06
C ILE A 12 -30.47 33.65 23.04
N GLN A 13 -31.65 33.11 22.69
CA GLN A 13 -31.91 31.66 22.67
C GLN A 13 -31.52 30.93 23.98
N GLY A 14 -31.67 31.62 25.13
CA GLY A 14 -31.34 31.08 26.45
C GLY A 14 -29.84 31.11 26.80
N GLN A 15 -28.98 31.60 25.92
CA GLN A 15 -27.54 31.73 26.12
C GLN A 15 -27.15 33.19 26.33
N ASP A 16 -26.31 33.46 27.34
CA ASP A 16 -25.73 34.79 27.55
C ASP A 16 -24.58 35.00 26.56
N VAL A 17 -24.66 36.08 25.78
CA VAL A 17 -23.71 36.41 24.71
C VAL A 17 -23.41 37.92 24.70
N ILE A 18 -22.40 38.34 23.96
CA ILE A 18 -22.11 39.76 23.72
C ILE A 18 -22.13 40.02 22.21
N ILE A 19 -22.83 41.08 21.80
CA ILE A 19 -22.85 41.53 20.42
C ILE A 19 -21.92 42.75 20.30
N LEU A 20 -21.03 42.72 19.31
CA LEU A 20 -20.12 43.81 18.99
C LEU A 20 -20.35 44.34 17.58
N PRO A 21 -20.08 45.63 17.32
CA PRO A 21 -20.10 46.16 15.97
C PRO A 21 -19.05 45.44 15.12
N ASP A 22 -19.49 44.96 13.97
CA ASP A 22 -18.68 44.33 12.94
C ASP A 22 -18.89 45.08 11.61
N ILE A 23 -18.12 44.70 10.61
CA ILE A 23 -18.19 45.28 9.26
C ILE A 23 -18.35 44.19 8.22
N VAL A 24 -19.09 44.51 7.17
CA VAL A 24 -19.32 43.68 6.01
C VAL A 24 -18.51 44.23 4.86
N GLY A 25 -17.90 43.35 4.06
CA GLY A 25 -17.17 43.73 2.87
C GLY A 25 -15.65 43.78 3.06
N ALA A 26 -14.99 44.50 2.16
CA ALA A 26 -13.54 44.62 2.15
C ALA A 26 -13.07 45.69 3.15
N VAL A 27 -12.03 45.38 3.89
CA VAL A 27 -11.33 46.32 4.79
C VAL A 27 -10.20 46.97 4.01
N PRO A 28 -9.94 48.28 4.18
CA PRO A 28 -8.76 48.92 3.62
C PRO A 28 -7.48 48.14 3.95
N VAL A 29 -6.58 48.00 2.97
CA VAL A 29 -5.36 47.19 3.10
C VAL A 29 -4.49 47.64 4.29
N THR A 30 -4.50 48.93 4.60
CA THR A 30 -3.78 49.53 5.75
C THR A 30 -4.28 49.01 7.09
N GLU A 31 -5.58 48.73 7.22
CA GLU A 31 -6.23 48.33 8.47
C GLU A 31 -6.48 46.83 8.56
N GLN A 32 -6.21 46.06 7.49
CA GLN A 32 -6.53 44.65 7.42
C GLN A 32 -5.94 43.81 8.56
N HIS A 33 -4.82 44.23 9.13
CA HIS A 33 -4.16 43.56 10.26
C HIS A 33 -4.92 43.70 11.59
N GLU A 34 -5.84 44.66 11.69
CA GLU A 34 -6.65 44.90 12.88
C GLU A 34 -7.95 44.08 12.88
N TYR A 35 -8.34 43.51 11.74
CA TYR A 35 -9.61 42.82 11.57
C TYR A 35 -9.45 41.32 11.38
N VAL A 36 -10.43 40.58 11.88
CA VAL A 36 -10.53 39.12 11.75
C VAL A 36 -11.84 38.75 11.08
N GLU A 37 -11.76 37.89 10.06
CA GLU A 37 -12.93 37.32 9.40
C GLU A 37 -13.68 36.35 10.33
N ILE A 38 -14.91 36.71 10.70
CA ILE A 38 -15.79 35.90 11.55
C ILE A 38 -16.84 35.14 10.76
N ALA A 39 -17.21 35.63 9.57
CA ALA A 39 -18.05 34.92 8.62
C ALA A 39 -17.48 35.02 7.21
N LYS A 40 -17.36 33.87 6.55
CA LYS A 40 -16.95 33.78 5.15
C LYS A 40 -17.98 34.42 4.25
N ALA A 41 -17.52 34.99 3.14
CA ALA A 41 -18.40 35.43 2.07
C ALA A 41 -19.30 34.29 1.57
N SER A 42 -20.58 34.60 1.39
CA SER A 42 -21.60 33.75 0.78
C SER A 42 -22.13 34.40 -0.50
N ASN A 43 -23.05 33.71 -1.17
CA ASN A 43 -23.73 34.26 -2.35
C ASN A 43 -24.57 35.51 -2.01
N THR A 44 -25.08 35.60 -0.78
CA THR A 44 -26.00 36.65 -0.34
C THR A 44 -25.35 37.72 0.54
N CYS A 45 -24.15 37.47 1.05
CA CYS A 45 -23.44 38.39 1.94
C CYS A 45 -21.95 38.36 1.68
N ALA A 46 -21.30 39.53 1.61
CA ALA A 46 -19.85 39.61 1.64
C ALA A 46 -19.29 39.11 2.98
N ALA A 47 -17.96 38.94 3.05
CA ALA A 47 -17.31 38.50 4.29
C ALA A 47 -17.59 39.50 5.42
N ILE A 48 -17.77 38.97 6.62
CA ILE A 48 -18.01 39.77 7.82
C ILE A 48 -16.76 39.70 8.69
N GLN A 49 -16.29 40.87 9.10
CA GLN A 49 -15.04 41.06 9.79
C GLN A 49 -15.27 41.91 11.04
N ILE A 50 -14.51 41.66 12.09
CA ILE A 50 -14.58 42.40 13.34
C ILE A 50 -13.17 42.77 13.78
N ARG A 51 -13.03 43.91 14.45
CA ARG A 51 -11.74 44.35 14.97
C ARG A 51 -11.28 43.40 16.09
N GLU A 52 -10.05 42.93 16.01
CA GLU A 52 -9.47 41.98 16.98
C GLU A 52 -9.39 42.61 18.37
N GLY A 53 -8.99 43.89 18.45
CA GLY A 53 -8.91 44.64 19.70
C GLY A 53 -10.23 44.71 20.46
N ASP A 54 -11.36 44.85 19.76
CA ASP A 54 -12.68 44.93 20.41
C ASP A 54 -13.07 43.57 21.04
N ILE A 55 -12.75 42.47 20.35
CA ILE A 55 -12.92 41.12 20.91
C ILE A 55 -12.06 40.96 22.16
N GLU A 56 -10.79 41.40 22.12
CA GLU A 56 -9.88 41.29 23.25
C GLU A 56 -10.38 42.08 24.46
N ILE A 57 -10.78 43.33 24.27
CA ILE A 57 -11.32 44.19 25.34
C ILE A 57 -12.56 43.54 25.97
N VAL A 58 -13.51 43.07 25.16
CA VAL A 58 -14.71 42.42 25.69
C VAL A 58 -14.37 41.15 26.46
N ARG A 59 -13.45 40.33 25.96
CA ARG A 59 -13.05 39.09 26.65
C ARG A 59 -12.26 39.36 27.93
N GLN A 60 -11.58 40.50 28.06
CA GLN A 60 -11.00 40.91 29.34
C GLN A 60 -12.07 41.21 30.39
N HIS A 61 -13.18 41.85 29.99
CA HIS A 61 -14.29 42.17 30.89
C HIS A 61 -15.22 40.98 31.14
N TYR A 62 -15.44 40.14 30.12
CA TYR A 62 -16.39 39.03 30.12
C TYR A 62 -15.76 37.74 29.55
N PRO A 63 -14.81 37.12 30.27
CA PRO A 63 -13.96 36.05 29.72
C PRO A 63 -14.69 34.75 29.35
N ARG A 64 -15.91 34.53 29.85
CA ARG A 64 -16.68 33.30 29.63
C ARG A 64 -17.82 33.46 28.61
N LEU A 65 -18.09 34.69 28.17
CA LEU A 65 -19.20 34.96 27.27
C LEU A 65 -18.73 34.89 25.81
N PRO A 66 -19.44 34.17 24.93
CA PRO A 66 -19.15 34.18 23.51
C PRO A 66 -19.50 35.55 22.92
N VAL A 67 -18.65 36.00 22.02
CA VAL A 67 -18.79 37.27 21.31
C VAL A 67 -19.30 36.98 19.90
N TYR A 68 -20.24 37.78 19.42
CA TYR A 68 -20.79 37.70 18.06
C TYR A 68 -20.79 39.09 17.42
N GLY A 69 -20.72 39.13 16.10
CA GLY A 69 -20.84 40.38 15.35
C GLY A 69 -22.29 40.82 15.16
N LEU A 70 -22.52 42.13 15.09
CA LEU A 70 -23.81 42.75 14.85
C LEU A 70 -24.47 42.24 13.56
N TRP A 71 -23.86 42.50 12.41
CA TRP A 71 -24.32 42.05 11.11
C TRP A 71 -24.29 40.53 11.00
N GLN A 72 -23.31 39.87 11.63
CA GLN A 72 -23.28 38.41 11.72
C GLN A 72 -24.58 37.83 12.30
N VAL A 73 -25.07 38.40 13.41
CA VAL A 73 -26.32 37.98 14.06
C VAL A 73 -27.53 38.39 13.24
N LEU A 74 -27.59 39.63 12.74
CA LEU A 74 -28.74 40.14 11.99
C LEU A 74 -28.97 39.37 10.68
N VAL A 75 -27.88 39.04 9.97
CA VAL A 75 -27.94 38.23 8.74
C VAL A 75 -28.33 36.79 9.05
N ALA A 76 -27.79 36.18 10.11
CA ALA A 76 -28.16 34.83 10.53
C ALA A 76 -29.63 34.72 11.00
N SER A 77 -30.17 35.81 11.54
CA SER A 77 -31.55 35.91 11.99
C SER A 77 -32.55 36.13 10.85
N GLY A 78 -32.07 36.54 9.67
CA GLY A 78 -32.93 36.89 8.53
C GLY A 78 -33.65 38.23 8.69
N VAL A 79 -33.17 39.08 9.59
CA VAL A 79 -33.72 40.43 9.83
C VAL A 79 -33.32 41.38 8.69
N VAL A 80 -32.13 41.18 8.13
CA VAL A 80 -31.63 41.98 7.00
C VAL A 80 -32.30 41.52 5.71
N SER A 81 -32.95 42.46 5.03
CA SER A 81 -33.55 42.28 3.71
C SER A 81 -32.47 42.39 2.63
N PHE A 82 -32.52 41.53 1.61
CA PHE A 82 -31.63 41.65 0.45
C PHE A 82 -32.20 42.56 -0.64
N SER A 83 -33.47 42.95 -0.53
CA SER A 83 -34.17 43.80 -1.50
C SER A 83 -34.03 45.29 -1.21
N ASP A 84 -33.79 45.65 0.05
CA ASP A 84 -33.70 47.05 0.48
C ASP A 84 -32.26 47.55 0.31
N LYS A 85 -32.07 48.58 -0.53
CA LYS A 85 -30.74 49.13 -0.88
C LYS A 85 -29.95 49.59 0.36
N LEU A 86 -30.62 50.21 1.32
CA LEU A 86 -30.00 50.77 2.53
C LEU A 86 -30.82 50.41 3.75
N GLN A 87 -30.17 49.82 4.75
CA GLN A 87 -30.78 49.46 6.03
C GLN A 87 -29.90 49.95 7.18
N VAL A 88 -30.53 50.44 8.25
CA VAL A 88 -29.83 51.08 9.37
C VAL A 88 -30.26 50.50 10.72
N VAL A 89 -29.29 50.38 11.63
CA VAL A 89 -29.48 50.09 13.05
C VAL A 89 -29.10 51.36 13.81
N PRO A 90 -30.08 52.18 14.23
CA PRO A 90 -29.80 53.44 14.90
C PRO A 90 -29.29 53.23 16.31
N VAL A 91 -28.20 53.92 16.66
CA VAL A 91 -27.75 54.09 18.05
C VAL A 91 -28.43 55.30 18.65
N ASN A 92 -28.41 56.41 17.91
CA ASN A 92 -29.12 57.66 18.21
C ASN A 92 -29.95 58.07 16.97
N GLU A 93 -30.63 59.22 17.03
CA GLU A 93 -31.35 59.78 15.87
C GLU A 93 -30.42 60.05 14.67
N MET A 94 -29.18 60.44 14.94
CA MET A 94 -28.21 60.87 13.92
C MET A 94 -27.01 59.93 13.77
N ASP A 95 -26.86 58.94 14.65
CA ASP A 95 -25.70 58.03 14.66
C ASP A 95 -26.13 56.57 14.65
N GLY A 96 -25.36 55.71 13.99
CA GLY A 96 -25.62 54.28 14.01
C GLY A 96 -24.84 53.49 12.97
N TYR A 97 -25.31 52.29 12.70
CA TYR A 97 -24.69 51.37 11.75
C TYR A 97 -25.58 51.19 10.54
N TYR A 98 -25.00 51.07 9.35
CA TYR A 98 -25.75 50.82 8.13
C TYR A 98 -25.16 49.66 7.34
N VAL A 99 -26.01 49.01 6.55
CA VAL A 99 -25.64 47.97 5.62
C VAL A 99 -26.24 48.28 4.25
N HIS A 100 -25.42 48.08 3.22
CA HIS A 100 -25.81 48.28 1.83
C HIS A 100 -25.96 46.94 1.12
N ALA A 101 -27.12 46.75 0.48
CA ALA A 101 -27.39 45.63 -0.39
C ALA A 101 -27.45 46.10 -1.85
N ASP A 102 -26.77 45.37 -2.72
CA ASP A 102 -26.78 45.57 -4.17
C ASP A 102 -27.12 44.24 -4.86
N VAL A 103 -28.00 44.30 -5.86
CA VAL A 103 -28.46 43.13 -6.65
C VAL A 103 -28.77 41.88 -5.80
N GLY A 104 -29.50 42.05 -4.68
CA GLY A 104 -29.87 40.91 -3.82
C GLY A 104 -28.74 40.36 -2.94
N ARG A 105 -27.64 41.10 -2.79
CA ARG A 105 -26.47 40.72 -1.99
C ARG A 105 -26.02 41.86 -1.10
N ILE A 106 -25.73 41.57 0.17
CA ILE A 106 -25.08 42.53 1.07
C ILE A 106 -23.62 42.69 0.65
N VAL A 107 -23.22 43.91 0.30
CA VAL A 107 -21.88 44.21 -0.25
C VAL A 107 -20.96 44.78 0.82
N TYR A 108 -21.41 45.82 1.52
CA TYR A 108 -20.60 46.48 2.54
C TYR A 108 -21.47 47.09 3.65
N SER A 109 -20.83 47.42 4.77
CA SER A 109 -21.45 48.14 5.89
C SER A 109 -20.51 49.23 6.41
N GLY A 110 -21.05 50.11 7.25
CA GLY A 110 -20.27 51.13 7.93
C GLY A 110 -21.04 51.77 9.08
N ASN A 111 -20.43 52.77 9.69
CA ASN A 111 -21.10 53.69 10.61
C ASN A 111 -21.52 54.98 9.88
N TYR A 112 -22.61 55.56 10.32
CA TYR A 112 -22.98 56.92 9.96
C TYR A 112 -22.97 57.76 11.23
N ASP A 113 -22.42 58.98 11.12
CA ASP A 113 -22.28 59.92 12.23
C ASP A 113 -22.88 61.26 11.80
N ALA A 114 -23.65 61.90 12.68
CA ALA A 114 -24.37 63.15 12.37
C ALA A 114 -25.22 63.08 11.08
N GLY A 115 -25.75 61.89 10.77
CA GLY A 115 -26.56 61.59 9.59
C GLY A 115 -25.80 61.52 8.27
N PHE A 116 -24.46 61.53 8.33
CA PHE A 116 -23.58 61.45 7.17
C PHE A 116 -23.03 60.03 6.97
N PHE A 117 -23.12 59.53 5.74
CA PHE A 117 -22.58 58.24 5.33
C PHE A 117 -21.26 58.44 4.59
N ALA A 118 -20.15 58.00 5.18
CA ALA A 118 -18.83 58.22 4.60
C ALA A 118 -18.61 57.49 3.26
N ALA A 119 -19.33 56.39 3.02
CA ALA A 119 -19.14 55.58 1.83
C ALA A 119 -19.85 56.11 0.58
N ASP A 120 -20.96 56.84 0.73
CA ASP A 120 -21.76 57.30 -0.40
C ASP A 120 -22.58 58.55 -0.03
N THR A 121 -22.43 59.60 -0.84
CA THR A 121 -23.14 60.87 -0.66
C THR A 121 -24.60 60.82 -1.11
N GLU A 122 -24.99 59.77 -1.85
CA GLU A 122 -26.39 59.53 -2.24
C GLU A 122 -27.23 58.96 -1.09
N PHE A 123 -26.60 58.41 -0.06
CA PHE A 123 -27.31 57.81 1.07
C PHE A 123 -27.96 58.88 1.94
N ARG A 124 -29.26 58.71 2.17
CA ARG A 124 -30.05 59.56 3.06
C ARG A 124 -30.80 58.69 4.05
N LEU A 125 -30.81 59.11 5.31
CA LEU A 125 -31.55 58.43 6.38
C LEU A 125 -33.03 58.21 6.04
N ASN A 126 -33.66 59.17 5.34
CA ASN A 126 -35.07 59.09 4.96
C ASN A 126 -35.40 57.95 3.98
N HIS A 127 -34.40 57.46 3.25
CA HIS A 127 -34.54 56.33 2.32
C HIS A 127 -34.04 55.01 2.92
N ALA A 128 -33.49 55.05 4.14
CA ALA A 128 -33.01 53.86 4.83
C ALA A 128 -34.16 53.14 5.54
N LYS A 129 -34.18 51.82 5.43
CA LYS A 129 -35.08 50.99 6.24
C LYS A 129 -34.47 50.81 7.63
N VAL A 130 -35.18 51.29 8.64
CA VAL A 130 -34.77 51.14 10.05
C VAL A 130 -35.01 49.71 10.51
N LEU A 131 -33.96 49.06 10.98
CA LEU A 131 -33.98 47.74 11.60
C LEU A 131 -34.07 47.91 13.11
N SER A 132 -35.17 47.44 13.70
CA SER A 132 -35.36 47.40 15.15
C SER A 132 -35.78 45.98 15.57
N PRO A 133 -34.85 45.01 15.52
CA PRO A 133 -35.17 43.63 15.87
C PRO A 133 -35.40 43.49 17.38
N GLU A 134 -36.37 42.65 17.74
CA GLU A 134 -36.52 42.20 19.12
C GLU A 134 -35.49 41.10 19.42
N ILE A 135 -35.05 41.02 20.68
CA ILE A 135 -34.05 40.03 21.12
C ILE A 135 -34.56 38.58 20.90
N SER A 136 -35.88 38.39 20.96
CA SER A 136 -36.57 37.12 20.69
C SER A 136 -36.42 36.63 19.25
N ASP A 137 -36.27 37.54 18.29
CA ASP A 137 -36.18 37.21 16.86
C ASP A 137 -34.76 36.82 16.44
N LEU A 138 -33.78 37.02 17.33
CA LEU A 138 -32.38 36.81 17.03
C LEU A 138 -31.99 35.32 17.10
N LYS A 139 -31.17 34.92 16.14
CA LYS A 139 -30.57 33.58 16.04
C LYS A 139 -29.07 33.69 16.13
N LEU A 140 -28.48 32.85 16.98
CA LEU A 140 -27.03 32.81 17.13
C LEU A 140 -26.38 32.07 15.95
N PRO A 141 -25.37 32.68 15.30
CA PRO A 141 -24.54 32.00 14.31
C PRO A 141 -23.85 30.77 14.91
N LYS A 142 -23.55 29.76 14.07
CA LYS A 142 -22.89 28.51 14.50
C LYS A 142 -21.51 28.72 15.13
N ARG A 143 -20.83 29.83 14.82
CA ARG A 143 -19.47 30.11 15.30
C ARG A 143 -19.42 31.52 15.91
N PRO A 144 -18.94 31.65 17.16
CA PRO A 144 -18.66 32.96 17.73
C PRO A 144 -17.44 33.59 17.06
N ALA A 145 -17.27 34.89 17.29
CA ALA A 145 -16.07 35.63 16.93
C ALA A 145 -14.86 35.06 17.66
N MET A 146 -13.86 34.64 16.88
CA MET A 146 -12.60 34.06 17.35
C MET A 146 -11.44 34.99 17.00
N LEU A 147 -10.41 34.99 17.85
CA LEU A 147 -9.18 35.73 17.57
C LEU A 147 -8.43 35.08 16.40
N ALA A 148 -7.58 35.84 15.70
CA ALA A 148 -6.79 35.32 14.58
C ALA A 148 -5.92 34.13 15.04
N ARG A 149 -5.35 34.23 16.24
CA ARG A 149 -4.54 33.16 16.87
C ARG A 149 -5.35 31.89 17.10
N GLU A 150 -6.62 32.00 17.48
CA GLU A 150 -7.51 30.85 17.71
C GLU A 150 -7.88 30.17 16.40
N ILE A 151 -8.21 30.95 15.38
CA ILE A 151 -8.50 30.45 14.03
C ILE A 151 -7.29 29.70 13.48
N LEU A 152 -6.08 30.26 13.62
CA LEU A 152 -4.85 29.60 13.20
C LEU A 152 -4.57 28.31 13.97
N LYS A 153 -4.76 28.30 15.30
CA LYS A 153 -4.63 27.09 16.12
C LYS A 153 -5.62 26.00 15.68
N GLY A 154 -6.88 26.37 15.47
CA GLY A 154 -7.93 25.45 15.00
C GLY A 154 -7.59 24.86 13.63
N ARG A 155 -7.13 25.70 12.68
CA ARG A 155 -6.66 25.24 11.36
C ARG A 155 -5.50 24.25 11.52
N ARG A 156 -4.48 24.58 12.31
CA ARG A 156 -3.32 23.69 12.54
C ARG A 156 -3.74 22.34 13.11
N GLN A 157 -4.69 22.31 14.04
CA GLN A 157 -5.21 21.05 14.60
C GLN A 157 -5.92 20.20 13.54
N ILE A 158 -6.76 20.82 12.70
CA ILE A 158 -7.44 20.13 11.59
C ILE A 158 -6.40 19.58 10.59
N TYR A 159 -5.41 20.38 10.20
CA TYR A 159 -4.35 19.92 9.29
C TYR A 159 -3.50 18.80 9.89
N ARG A 160 -3.21 18.82 11.20
CA ARG A 160 -2.53 17.71 11.88
C ARG A 160 -3.36 16.43 11.85
N GLN A 161 -4.67 16.53 12.10
CA GLN A 161 -5.56 15.37 12.03
C GLN A 161 -5.68 14.81 10.62
N LEU A 162 -5.80 15.67 9.60
CA LEU A 162 -5.82 15.26 8.20
C LEU A 162 -4.48 14.65 7.77
N GLY A 163 -3.36 15.26 8.17
CA GLY A 163 -2.02 14.75 7.92
C GLY A 163 -1.80 13.38 8.53
N LEU A 164 -2.26 13.15 9.77
CA LEU A 164 -2.21 11.85 10.43
C LEU A 164 -3.04 10.80 9.67
N LYS A 165 -4.26 11.15 9.26
CA LYS A 165 -5.13 10.25 8.48
C LYS A 165 -4.48 9.85 7.15
N ASN A 166 -3.89 10.81 6.45
CA ASN A 166 -3.20 10.54 5.18
C ASN A 166 -1.93 9.71 5.39
N ALA A 167 -1.15 9.98 6.45
CA ALA A 167 0.05 9.20 6.77
C ALA A 167 -0.29 7.73 7.07
N ILE A 168 -1.36 7.47 7.81
CA ILE A 168 -1.83 6.11 8.09
C ILE A 168 -2.22 5.40 6.78
N ALA A 169 -2.94 6.08 5.88
CA ALA A 169 -3.33 5.48 4.59
C ALA A 169 -2.11 5.08 3.75
N ILE A 170 -1.09 5.95 3.66
CA ILE A 170 0.15 5.64 2.93
C ILE A 170 0.91 4.48 3.58
N ALA A 171 0.98 4.45 4.91
CA ALA A 171 1.65 3.38 5.65
C ALA A 171 0.98 2.01 5.38
N VAL A 172 -0.35 1.95 5.34
CA VAL A 172 -1.08 0.70 5.02
C VAL A 172 -0.73 0.21 3.61
N VAL A 173 -0.70 1.09 2.62
CA VAL A 173 -0.33 0.72 1.24
C VAL A 173 1.11 0.21 1.17
N ALA A 174 2.04 0.87 1.87
CA ALA A 174 3.44 0.44 1.93
C ALA A 174 3.60 -0.95 2.57
N VAL A 175 2.88 -1.22 3.67
CA VAL A 175 2.91 -2.53 4.34
C VAL A 175 2.37 -3.64 3.44
N ILE A 176 1.28 -3.38 2.71
CA ILE A 176 0.73 -4.35 1.75
C ILE A 176 1.73 -4.62 0.63
N GLY A 177 2.37 -3.57 0.08
CA GLY A 177 3.40 -3.71 -0.94
C GLY A 177 4.58 -4.55 -0.46
N PHE A 178 5.07 -4.28 0.76
CA PHE A 178 6.15 -5.05 1.37
C PHE A 178 5.77 -6.52 1.63
N ALA A 179 4.54 -6.78 2.06
CA ALA A 179 4.05 -8.14 2.25
C ALA A 179 4.00 -8.93 0.92
N ILE A 180 3.57 -8.29 -0.17
CA ILE A 180 3.56 -8.89 -1.51
C ILE A 180 4.98 -9.22 -1.96
N ASP A 181 5.94 -8.30 -1.74
CA ASP A 181 7.34 -8.49 -2.12
C ASP A 181 7.99 -9.68 -1.39
N LEU A 182 7.74 -9.83 -0.09
CA LEU A 182 8.19 -10.99 0.69
C LEU A 182 7.62 -12.32 0.17
N VAL A 183 6.33 -12.33 -0.20
CA VAL A 183 5.69 -13.53 -0.76
C VAL A 183 6.29 -13.88 -2.13
N LEU A 184 6.48 -12.89 -3.01
CA LEU A 184 7.12 -13.08 -4.31
C LEU A 184 8.55 -13.61 -4.17
N GLN A 185 9.32 -13.04 -3.25
CA GLN A 185 10.70 -13.47 -3.00
C GLN A 185 10.74 -14.95 -2.56
N GLY A 186 9.90 -15.32 -1.60
CA GLY A 186 9.81 -16.71 -1.13
C GLY A 186 9.43 -17.72 -2.23
N TYR A 187 8.51 -17.35 -3.12
CA TYR A 187 8.17 -18.18 -4.28
C TYR A 187 9.33 -18.30 -5.27
N SER A 188 10.01 -17.19 -5.56
CA SER A 188 11.14 -17.20 -6.50
C SER A 188 12.30 -18.07 -6.01
N GLU A 189 12.66 -17.97 -4.73
CA GLU A 189 13.73 -18.77 -4.14
C GLU A 189 13.40 -20.27 -4.19
N ALA A 190 12.14 -20.64 -3.96
CA ALA A 190 11.69 -22.02 -4.11
C ALA A 190 11.83 -22.51 -5.56
N GLU A 191 11.44 -21.70 -6.54
CA GLU A 191 11.53 -22.07 -7.96
C GLU A 191 13.00 -22.19 -8.43
N TYR A 192 13.86 -21.23 -8.06
CA TYR A 192 15.29 -21.29 -8.35
C TYR A 192 15.97 -22.52 -7.74
N ASN A 193 15.60 -22.91 -6.53
CA ASN A 193 16.13 -24.13 -5.90
C ASN A 193 15.73 -25.40 -6.68
N THR A 194 14.48 -25.50 -7.13
CA THR A 194 14.04 -26.65 -7.95
C THR A 194 14.72 -26.70 -9.32
N LEU A 195 14.98 -25.54 -9.93
CA LEU A 195 15.72 -25.45 -11.19
C LEU A 195 17.19 -25.87 -10.99
N ALA A 196 17.84 -25.37 -9.94
CA ALA A 196 19.22 -25.74 -9.62
C ALA A 196 19.36 -27.24 -9.32
N GLU A 197 18.37 -27.87 -8.68
CA GLU A 197 18.34 -29.32 -8.50
C GLU A 197 18.21 -30.09 -9.83
N LYS A 198 17.34 -29.63 -10.73
CA LYS A 198 17.19 -30.22 -12.06
C LYS A 198 18.46 -30.10 -12.90
N ASP A 199 19.11 -28.94 -12.87
CA ASP A 199 20.38 -28.73 -13.58
C ASP A 199 21.49 -29.65 -13.04
N LYS A 200 21.59 -29.79 -11.71
CA LYS A 200 22.51 -30.76 -11.09
C LYS A 200 22.20 -32.20 -11.51
N ALA A 201 20.92 -32.56 -11.62
CA ALA A 201 20.51 -33.88 -12.09
C ALA A 201 20.91 -34.11 -13.56
N LEU A 202 20.70 -33.12 -14.43
CA LEU A 202 21.11 -33.16 -15.84
C LEU A 202 22.62 -33.30 -15.99
N ASP A 203 23.41 -32.53 -15.24
CA ASP A 203 24.88 -32.66 -15.24
C ASP A 203 25.34 -34.04 -14.79
N SER A 204 24.70 -34.61 -13.77
CA SER A 204 25.00 -35.96 -13.31
C SER A 204 24.68 -37.03 -14.37
N LEU A 205 23.58 -36.86 -15.10
CA LEU A 205 23.18 -37.75 -16.20
C LEU A 205 24.15 -37.63 -17.38
N ASN A 206 24.55 -36.41 -17.74
CA ASN A 206 25.54 -36.17 -18.78
C ASN A 206 26.91 -36.78 -18.43
N LYS A 207 27.36 -36.66 -17.17
CA LYS A 207 28.59 -37.32 -16.70
C LYS A 207 28.49 -38.84 -16.81
N LYS A 208 27.40 -39.44 -16.34
CA LYS A 208 27.16 -40.89 -16.47
C LYS A 208 27.09 -41.34 -17.93
N PHE A 209 26.43 -40.58 -18.79
CA PHE A 209 26.38 -40.86 -20.23
C PHE A 209 27.78 -40.78 -20.86
N SER A 210 28.59 -39.78 -20.48
CA SER A 210 29.97 -39.66 -20.94
C SER A 210 30.83 -40.84 -20.47
N GLU A 211 30.72 -41.26 -19.23
CA GLU A 211 31.42 -42.45 -18.70
C GLU A 211 31.01 -43.71 -19.46
N LEU A 212 29.71 -43.94 -19.66
CA LEU A 212 29.22 -45.08 -20.44
C LEU A 212 29.69 -45.05 -21.90
N SER A 213 29.74 -43.86 -22.51
CA SER A 213 30.25 -43.68 -23.86
C SER A 213 31.76 -43.97 -23.96
N LYS A 214 32.55 -43.60 -22.93
CA LYS A 214 33.98 -43.92 -22.83
C LYS A 214 34.23 -45.42 -22.56
N HIS A 215 33.30 -46.08 -21.89
CA HIS A 215 33.36 -47.52 -21.59
C HIS A 215 32.69 -48.41 -22.66
N ARG A 216 32.31 -47.86 -23.82
CA ARG A 216 31.78 -48.64 -24.95
C ARG A 216 32.90 -49.51 -25.58
N LEU A 217 33.10 -50.69 -24.98
CA LEU A 217 33.65 -51.96 -25.48
C LEU A 217 34.73 -51.86 -26.58
N VAL A 218 36.01 -51.81 -26.19
CA VAL A 218 37.17 -51.85 -27.11
C VAL A 218 37.80 -53.25 -27.26
N LYS A 219 37.30 -54.30 -26.57
CA LYS A 219 37.80 -55.67 -26.78
C LYS A 219 36.68 -56.71 -26.82
N THR A 220 36.40 -57.24 -28.00
CA THR A 220 35.84 -58.58 -28.17
C THR A 220 36.91 -59.60 -27.75
N PRO A 221 36.63 -60.52 -26.81
CA PRO A 221 37.56 -61.59 -26.48
C PRO A 221 37.62 -62.58 -27.65
N ASP A 222 38.79 -62.76 -28.24
CA ASP A 222 39.05 -63.78 -29.27
C ASP A 222 39.30 -65.12 -28.57
N GLN A 223 38.31 -66.02 -28.63
CA GLN A 223 38.36 -67.36 -28.05
C GLN A 223 38.64 -68.45 -29.11
N SER A 224 39.17 -68.07 -30.28
CA SER A 224 39.39 -68.99 -31.41
C SER A 224 40.30 -70.18 -31.07
N THR A 225 41.26 -70.00 -30.15
CA THR A 225 42.15 -71.07 -29.66
C THR A 225 41.46 -72.05 -28.71
N GLU A 226 40.52 -71.60 -27.89
CA GLU A 226 39.75 -72.46 -26.98
C GLU A 226 38.73 -73.31 -27.77
N VAL A 227 38.09 -72.71 -28.79
CA VAL A 227 37.13 -73.39 -29.67
C VAL A 227 37.81 -74.42 -30.58
N SER A 228 39.01 -74.14 -31.07
CA SER A 228 39.77 -75.08 -31.93
C SER A 228 40.26 -76.30 -31.15
N ARG A 229 40.72 -76.14 -29.90
CA ARG A 229 41.09 -77.27 -29.03
C ARG A 229 39.89 -78.17 -28.72
N LEU A 230 38.72 -77.58 -28.48
CA LEU A 230 37.48 -78.33 -28.25
C LEU A 230 37.03 -79.10 -29.51
N ALA A 231 37.19 -78.51 -30.68
CA ALA A 231 36.79 -79.12 -31.96
C ALA A 231 37.63 -80.36 -32.32
N VAL A 232 38.95 -80.35 -32.06
CA VAL A 232 39.83 -81.50 -32.30
C VAL A 232 39.45 -82.68 -31.40
N VAL A 233 39.18 -82.42 -30.13
CA VAL A 233 38.79 -83.46 -29.16
C VAL A 233 37.43 -84.07 -29.52
N MET A 234 36.47 -83.24 -29.96
CA MET A 234 35.17 -83.74 -30.40
C MET A 234 35.21 -84.53 -31.71
N HIS A 235 36.17 -84.24 -32.59
CA HIS A 235 36.33 -84.94 -33.86
C HIS A 235 37.01 -86.30 -33.69
N ASP A 236 38.14 -86.35 -32.96
CA ASP A 236 38.98 -87.54 -32.89
C ASP A 236 38.57 -88.51 -31.76
N LEU A 237 37.90 -88.03 -30.71
CA LEU A 237 37.46 -88.84 -29.56
C LEU A 237 35.92 -88.89 -29.43
N SER A 238 35.25 -89.15 -30.56
CA SER A 238 33.78 -89.14 -30.69
C SER A 238 33.02 -90.18 -29.85
N GLN A 239 33.71 -91.13 -29.21
CA GLN A 239 33.10 -92.17 -28.37
C GLN A 239 33.13 -91.88 -26.85
N LEU A 240 33.69 -90.73 -26.43
CA LEU A 240 33.76 -90.36 -25.01
C LEU A 240 32.43 -89.76 -24.53
N LYS A 241 31.97 -90.17 -23.33
CA LYS A 241 30.82 -89.58 -22.66
C LYS A 241 31.29 -88.51 -21.67
N PHE A 242 30.70 -87.33 -21.77
CA PHE A 242 30.95 -86.24 -20.83
C PHE A 242 30.30 -86.56 -19.48
N GLU A 243 31.07 -86.58 -18.41
CA GLU A 243 30.51 -86.54 -17.06
C GLU A 243 30.15 -85.09 -16.70
N GLY A 244 28.88 -84.73 -16.88
CA GLY A 244 28.30 -83.47 -16.42
C GLY A 244 28.08 -82.40 -17.51
N ALA A 245 27.48 -81.28 -17.10
CA ALA A 245 27.12 -80.18 -18.00
C ALA A 245 28.36 -79.40 -18.45
N ILE A 246 28.55 -79.26 -19.76
CA ILE A 246 29.66 -78.50 -20.36
C ILE A 246 29.46 -77.01 -20.02
N GLN A 247 30.29 -76.48 -19.13
CA GLN A 247 30.32 -75.05 -18.81
C GLN A 247 31.50 -74.40 -19.54
N PHE A 248 31.23 -73.52 -20.50
CA PHE A 248 32.24 -72.82 -21.31
C PHE A 248 33.18 -71.89 -20.53
N ASN A 249 32.96 -71.71 -19.22
CA ASN A 249 33.82 -70.91 -18.34
C ASN A 249 34.75 -71.78 -17.46
N ALA A 250 34.68 -73.12 -17.59
CA ALA A 250 35.49 -74.06 -16.83
C ALA A 250 36.88 -74.23 -17.48
N ARG A 251 37.95 -74.12 -16.67
CA ARG A 251 39.34 -74.24 -17.15
C ARG A 251 39.75 -75.67 -17.49
N GLN A 252 38.97 -76.65 -17.02
CA GLN A 252 39.24 -78.08 -17.18
C GLN A 252 37.93 -78.81 -17.49
N LEU A 253 37.97 -79.76 -18.42
CA LEU A 253 36.87 -80.68 -18.70
C LEU A 253 37.33 -82.10 -18.37
N LYS A 254 36.46 -82.87 -17.71
CA LYS A 254 36.69 -84.30 -17.44
C LYS A 254 35.80 -85.13 -18.34
N LEU A 255 36.38 -86.12 -18.99
CA LEU A 255 35.72 -87.06 -19.91
C LEU A 255 36.05 -88.48 -19.49
N THR A 256 35.10 -89.39 -19.67
CA THR A 256 35.31 -90.82 -19.45
C THR A 256 34.89 -91.61 -20.67
N GLY A 257 35.71 -92.57 -21.07
CA GLY A 257 35.30 -93.54 -22.07
C GLY A 257 36.38 -94.54 -22.47
N ALA A 258 35.96 -95.55 -23.22
CA ALA A 258 36.84 -96.58 -23.75
C ALA A 258 37.59 -96.05 -24.98
N SER A 259 38.91 -96.20 -24.97
CA SER A 259 39.77 -95.93 -26.12
C SER A 259 40.83 -97.04 -26.18
N ASP A 260 41.09 -97.54 -27.38
CA ASP A 260 42.00 -98.67 -27.60
C ASP A 260 43.48 -98.28 -27.34
N GLU A 261 43.80 -96.98 -27.28
CA GLU A 261 45.15 -96.46 -27.01
C GLU A 261 45.12 -95.26 -26.05
N ASN A 262 46.26 -94.97 -25.39
CA ASN A 262 46.34 -93.88 -24.43
C ASN A 262 46.27 -92.50 -25.12
N PRO A 263 45.22 -91.69 -24.90
CA PRO A 263 45.02 -90.42 -25.59
C PRO A 263 45.99 -89.30 -25.17
N ALA A 264 46.69 -89.42 -24.03
CA ALA A 264 47.68 -88.43 -23.59
C ALA A 264 49.00 -88.49 -24.38
N LEU A 265 49.21 -89.50 -25.21
CA LEU A 265 50.40 -89.60 -26.08
C LEU A 265 50.29 -88.74 -27.34
N TYR A 266 49.07 -88.38 -27.74
CA TYR A 266 48.80 -87.68 -29.01
C TYR A 266 48.66 -86.16 -28.85
N TYR A 267 48.36 -85.68 -27.65
CA TYR A 267 48.11 -84.26 -27.39
C TYR A 267 48.63 -83.83 -26.01
N ASP A 268 49.55 -82.87 -25.99
CA ASP A 268 50.23 -82.39 -24.76
C ASP A 268 49.28 -81.69 -23.76
N PHE A 269 48.07 -81.34 -24.17
CA PHE A 269 47.06 -80.65 -23.35
C PHE A 269 46.04 -81.59 -22.69
N ILE A 270 46.26 -82.91 -22.81
CA ILE A 270 45.39 -83.98 -22.29
C ILE A 270 46.15 -84.77 -21.22
N GLN A 271 45.53 -84.97 -20.05
CA GLN A 271 46.01 -85.89 -19.03
C GLN A 271 45.03 -87.07 -18.95
N SER A 272 45.52 -88.31 -18.95
CA SER A 272 44.70 -89.51 -18.88
C SER A 272 45.15 -90.43 -17.73
N ASP A 273 44.20 -91.07 -17.07
CA ASP A 273 44.42 -92.10 -16.05
C ASP A 273 43.44 -93.26 -16.29
N ILE A 274 43.85 -94.51 -16.06
CA ILE A 274 43.00 -95.69 -16.35
C ILE A 274 42.21 -96.09 -15.09
N LYS A 275 40.89 -96.22 -15.20
CA LYS A 275 40.07 -96.73 -14.11
C LYS A 275 40.12 -98.26 -14.05
N PRO A 276 39.89 -98.87 -12.87
CA PRO A 276 39.94 -100.34 -12.69
C PRO A 276 38.95 -101.13 -13.57
N ASP A 277 37.91 -100.47 -14.09
CA ASP A 277 36.90 -101.05 -14.98
C ASP A 277 37.29 -101.03 -16.47
N GLY A 278 38.51 -100.59 -16.81
CA GLY A 278 39.04 -100.59 -18.18
C GLY A 278 38.66 -99.37 -19.04
N GLU A 279 38.02 -98.35 -18.45
CA GLU A 279 37.73 -97.06 -19.09
C GLU A 279 38.79 -96.01 -18.71
N TRP A 280 39.10 -95.08 -19.63
CA TRP A 280 40.04 -93.99 -19.39
C TRP A 280 39.31 -92.77 -18.81
N ASP A 281 39.87 -92.19 -17.75
CA ASP A 281 39.51 -90.88 -17.20
C ASP A 281 40.44 -89.83 -17.80
N ILE A 282 39.88 -88.87 -18.53
CA ILE A 282 40.62 -87.93 -19.36
C ILE A 282 40.31 -86.51 -18.87
N THR A 283 41.33 -85.78 -18.42
CA THR A 283 41.24 -84.37 -18.04
C THR A 283 41.87 -83.49 -19.12
N LEU A 284 41.06 -82.63 -19.71
CA LEU A 284 41.44 -81.64 -20.72
C LEU A 284 41.72 -80.29 -20.07
N ASN A 285 42.90 -79.71 -20.33
CA ASN A 285 43.20 -78.32 -19.98
C ASN A 285 42.89 -77.41 -21.18
N LEU A 286 41.91 -76.52 -21.04
CA LEU A 286 41.51 -75.62 -22.12
C LEU A 286 42.37 -74.33 -22.18
N ARG A 287 43.10 -74.02 -21.11
CA ARG A 287 44.03 -72.89 -21.01
C ARG A 287 45.48 -73.31 -21.13
#